data_AF-A0A9E4BNF1-F1
#
_entry.id   AF-A0A9E4BNF1-F1
#
_cell.length_a   1.000
_cell.length_b   1.000
_cell.length_c   1.000
_cell.angle_alpha   90.00
_cell.angle_beta   90.00
_cell.angle_gamma   90.00
#
_symmetry.space_group_name_H-M   'P 1'
#
loop_
_entity.id
_entity.type
_entity.pdbx_description
1 polymer ?
#
loop_
_entity_poly.entity_id
_entity_poly.type
_entity_poly.pdbx_seq_one_letter_code
_entity_poly.pdbx_strand_id
1 'polypeptide(L)'
;MVYFPVHFVIALGMGLVVALLCCSLFGWLVRFIPTRRLKAAAAMAQVLPMFCWFGYSFLNLSRKKLVSRVASIEPPEAWLAVGDVVPGGFSVVLGAVGIAVAIFAFVFGLRALSGDHLIRVSGLMHSGSRVRRRERRRWKVGPWIARFAGGQASRAGFDYVCSMMLRDWQFRRNMMVTSIPIVFFGVIIIFRSGWGDSPFDPGFAFIHFLPHLFGLMIVNTCWFLAYGNDYKGIWSLSIVPDSSLRPFVMGVHALLWIMLVVVPNVVCLFVLVWSWGVWWEAAFFIAYSTVAASLYLGVGLKMIDGVPFGKQTPPDRNADMIGITLIYLVAVGIAIGIQYVLFRWFVAVVVLTLAVGLGTYFLTRDTLAGFESRIRFQLNSSQRD
;
A
#
# COMPACT_ATOMS: atom_id res chain seq x y z
N MET A 1 25.54 11.95 -27.82
CA MET A 1 25.49 10.68 -27.05
C MET A 1 26.28 10.70 -25.73
N VAL A 2 27.19 11.64 -25.47
CA VAL A 2 28.02 11.68 -24.23
C VAL A 2 27.25 12.13 -22.97
N TYR A 3 26.13 12.84 -23.12
CA TYR A 3 25.34 13.33 -21.98
C TYR A 3 24.63 12.22 -21.19
N PHE A 4 24.10 11.20 -21.86
CA PHE A 4 23.37 10.12 -21.19
C PHE A 4 24.24 9.29 -20.21
N PRO A 5 25.43 8.80 -20.59
CA PRO A 5 26.28 8.06 -19.65
C PRO A 5 26.79 8.93 -18.51
N VAL A 6 27.10 10.20 -18.75
CA VAL A 6 27.54 11.13 -17.69
C VAL A 6 26.42 11.38 -16.67
N HIS A 7 25.19 11.63 -17.13
CA HIS A 7 24.04 11.77 -16.22
C HIS A 7 23.75 10.48 -15.45
N PHE A 8 23.91 9.32 -16.08
CA PHE A 8 23.72 8.02 -15.41
C PHE A 8 24.77 7.78 -14.33
N VAL A 9 26.05 8.05 -14.61
CA VAL A 9 27.14 7.91 -13.63
C VAL A 9 26.96 8.88 -12.46
N ILE A 10 26.58 10.13 -12.72
CA ILE A 10 26.30 11.12 -11.67
C ILE A 10 25.09 10.69 -10.83
N ALA A 11 24.02 10.22 -11.46
CA ALA A 11 22.84 9.73 -10.75
C ALA A 11 23.15 8.51 -9.88
N LEU A 12 23.98 7.60 -10.38
CA LEU A 12 24.43 6.41 -9.66
C LEU A 12 25.32 6.78 -8.47
N GLY A 13 26.28 7.70 -8.67
CA GLY A 13 27.13 8.23 -7.60
C GLY A 13 26.34 8.95 -6.51
N MET A 14 25.39 9.82 -6.90
CA MET A 14 24.48 10.48 -5.97
C MET A 14 23.61 9.49 -5.22
N GLY A 15 23.05 8.49 -5.92
CA GLY A 15 22.27 7.41 -5.32
C GLY A 15 23.07 6.62 -4.28
N LEU A 16 24.33 6.31 -4.58
CA LEU A 16 25.24 5.63 -3.66
C LEU A 16 25.52 6.46 -2.40
N VAL A 17 25.84 7.74 -2.55
CA VAL A 17 26.08 8.65 -1.41
C VAL A 17 24.85 8.76 -0.53
N VAL A 18 23.66 8.92 -1.12
CA VAL A 18 22.39 8.97 -0.39
C VAL A 18 22.12 7.65 0.33
N ALA A 19 22.37 6.51 -0.32
CA ALA A 19 22.21 5.20 0.30
C ALA A 19 23.13 5.03 1.51
N LEU A 20 24.40 5.43 1.40
CA LEU A 20 25.37 5.35 2.49
C LEU A 20 25.05 6.31 3.64
N LEU A 21 24.56 7.52 3.33
CA LEU A 21 24.02 8.46 4.32
C LEU A 21 22.85 7.83 5.08
N CYS A 22 21.89 7.23 4.37
CA CYS A 22 20.78 6.53 4.99
C CYS A 22 21.27 5.38 5.90
N CYS A 23 22.19 4.53 5.42
CA CYS A 23 22.75 3.44 6.21
C CYS A 23 23.46 3.93 7.48
N SER A 24 24.27 4.99 7.37
CA SER A 24 24.94 5.65 8.49
C SER A 24 23.93 6.17 9.52
N LEU A 25 22.91 6.89 9.05
CA LEU A 25 21.91 7.51 9.89
C LEU A 25 21.02 6.46 10.59
N PHE A 26 20.61 5.40 9.89
CA PHE A 26 19.89 4.27 10.49
C PHE A 26 20.77 3.50 11.49
N GLY A 27 22.03 3.22 11.16
CA GLY A 27 22.97 2.54 12.06
C GLY A 27 23.23 3.31 13.35
N TRP A 28 23.25 4.65 13.28
CA TRP A 28 23.31 5.52 14.44
C TRP A 28 21.99 5.49 15.25
N LEU A 29 20.84 5.63 14.58
CA LEU A 29 19.51 5.65 15.22
C LEU A 29 19.17 4.36 15.97
N VAL A 30 19.62 3.19 15.49
CA VAL A 30 19.41 1.89 16.16
C VAL A 30 19.96 1.89 17.59
N ARG A 31 20.98 2.69 17.88
CA ARG A 31 21.60 2.77 19.22
C ARG A 31 20.74 3.53 20.23
N PHE A 32 19.93 4.48 19.78
CA PHE A 32 19.18 5.39 20.64
C PHE A 32 17.67 5.16 20.60
N ILE A 33 17.14 4.59 19.52
CA ILE A 33 15.70 4.46 19.29
C ILE A 33 15.27 3.00 19.38
N PRO A 34 14.17 2.69 20.11
CA PRO A 34 13.58 1.36 20.11
C PRO A 34 13.28 0.88 18.70
N THR A 35 13.67 -0.36 18.41
CA THR A 35 13.59 -0.99 17.07
C THR A 35 12.19 -0.95 16.45
N ARG A 36 11.13 -0.95 17.27
CA ARG A 36 9.74 -0.78 16.81
C ARG A 36 9.51 0.56 16.12
N ARG A 37 10.02 1.65 16.69
CA ARG A 37 9.90 3.00 16.12
C ARG A 37 10.78 3.15 14.89
N LEU A 38 11.96 2.52 14.92
CA LEU A 38 12.88 2.50 13.79
C LEU A 38 12.30 1.75 12.58
N LYS A 39 11.63 0.61 12.79
CA LYS A 39 10.90 -0.11 11.74
C LYS A 39 9.87 0.82 11.09
N ALA A 40 9.00 1.45 11.90
CA ALA A 40 8.00 2.39 11.40
C ALA A 40 8.62 3.57 10.63
N ALA A 41 9.70 4.16 11.13
CA ALA A 41 10.44 5.22 10.45
C ALA A 41 11.05 4.74 9.13
N ALA A 42 11.60 3.52 9.08
CA ALA A 42 12.13 2.92 7.86
C ALA A 42 11.05 2.68 6.80
N ALA A 43 9.86 2.23 7.19
CA ALA A 43 8.74 2.15 6.24
C ALA A 43 8.34 3.54 5.73
N MET A 44 8.24 4.54 6.60
CA MET A 44 7.92 5.92 6.17
C MET A 44 8.98 6.50 5.23
N ALA A 45 10.27 6.24 5.51
CA ALA A 45 11.37 6.64 4.65
C ALA A 45 11.31 5.97 3.27
N GLN A 46 10.82 4.71 3.18
CA GLN A 46 10.60 4.04 1.90
C GLN A 46 9.46 4.67 1.08
N VAL A 47 8.48 5.30 1.73
CA VAL A 47 7.39 5.99 1.02
C VAL A 47 7.80 7.38 0.52
N LEU A 48 8.77 8.01 1.20
CA LEU A 48 9.20 9.39 0.91
C LEU A 48 9.62 9.61 -0.56
N PRO A 49 10.40 8.74 -1.22
CA PRO A 49 10.73 8.90 -2.64
C PRO A 49 9.49 8.90 -3.53
N MET A 50 8.49 8.06 -3.23
CA MET A 50 7.24 8.00 -4.00
C MET A 50 6.45 9.30 -3.82
N PHE A 51 6.37 9.81 -2.59
CA PHE A 51 5.77 11.13 -2.33
C PHE A 51 6.51 12.27 -3.02
N CYS A 52 7.85 12.22 -3.05
CA CYS A 52 8.67 13.20 -3.76
C CYS A 52 8.53 13.10 -5.29
N TRP A 53 8.35 11.89 -5.83
CA TRP A 53 8.16 11.66 -7.26
C TRP A 53 6.81 12.15 -7.75
N PHE A 54 5.71 11.72 -7.13
CA PHE A 54 4.37 12.17 -7.50
C PHE A 54 4.12 13.62 -7.08
N GLY A 55 4.67 14.04 -5.94
CA GLY A 55 4.69 15.41 -5.48
C GLY A 55 5.71 16.28 -6.22
N TYR A 56 6.46 15.77 -7.20
CA TYR A 56 7.50 16.53 -7.90
C TYR A 56 6.95 17.81 -8.51
N SER A 57 5.72 17.83 -9.03
CA SER A 57 5.07 19.04 -9.52
C SER A 57 4.84 20.09 -8.42
N PHE A 58 4.40 19.65 -7.23
CA PHE A 58 4.23 20.48 -6.03
C PHE A 58 5.57 20.94 -5.44
N LEU A 59 6.56 20.05 -5.40
CA LEU A 59 7.92 20.33 -4.98
C LEU A 59 8.63 21.25 -5.96
N ASN A 60 8.30 21.24 -7.24
CA ASN A 60 8.90 22.14 -8.23
C ASN A 60 8.30 23.56 -8.11
N LEU A 61 7.00 23.69 -7.82
CA LEU A 61 6.37 24.96 -7.44
C LEU A 61 6.92 25.49 -6.11
N SER A 62 7.06 24.60 -5.12
CA SER A 62 7.63 24.93 -3.81
C SER A 62 9.12 25.23 -3.90
N ARG A 63 9.87 24.55 -4.78
CA ARG A 63 11.27 24.82 -5.10
C ARG A 63 11.40 26.17 -5.76
N LYS A 64 10.56 26.53 -6.75
CA LYS A 64 10.57 27.88 -7.34
C LYS A 64 10.33 28.95 -6.27
N LYS A 65 9.36 28.73 -5.36
CA LYS A 65 9.09 29.64 -4.22
C LYS A 65 10.19 29.64 -3.16
N LEU A 66 10.84 28.51 -2.90
CA LEU A 66 11.91 28.38 -1.90
C LEU A 66 13.21 28.95 -2.45
N VAL A 67 13.56 28.66 -3.70
CA VAL A 67 14.71 29.26 -4.39
C VAL A 67 14.51 30.77 -4.51
N SER A 68 13.30 31.27 -4.81
CA SER A 68 13.06 32.72 -4.79
C SER A 68 13.16 33.32 -3.39
N ARG A 69 12.74 32.59 -2.34
CA ARG A 69 12.87 33.03 -0.93
C ARG A 69 14.30 32.95 -0.40
N VAL A 70 15.07 31.95 -0.83
CA VAL A 70 16.47 31.77 -0.43
C VAL A 70 17.36 32.72 -1.22
N ALA A 71 17.03 33.01 -2.49
CA ALA A 71 17.70 34.06 -3.26
C ALA A 71 17.42 35.47 -2.73
N SER A 72 16.33 35.67 -1.99
CA SER A 72 16.06 36.92 -1.26
C SER A 72 16.66 36.98 0.14
N ILE A 73 17.30 35.90 0.61
CA ILE A 73 18.07 35.92 1.85
C ILE A 73 19.50 36.23 1.44
N GLU A 74 19.91 37.49 1.62
CA GLU A 74 21.32 37.86 1.52
C GLU A 74 22.10 37.03 2.55
N PRO A 75 23.15 36.28 2.14
CA PRO A 75 23.96 35.54 3.08
C PRO A 75 24.58 36.52 4.08
N PRO A 76 24.63 36.20 5.38
CA PRO A 76 25.25 37.07 6.37
C PRO A 76 26.66 37.46 5.94
N GLU A 77 27.07 38.72 6.16
CA GLU A 77 28.39 39.24 5.72
C GLU A 77 29.58 38.35 6.16
N ALA A 78 29.47 37.69 7.32
CA ALA A 78 30.44 36.72 7.82
C ALA A 78 30.64 35.49 6.91
N TRP A 79 29.62 35.09 6.14
CA TRP A 79 29.69 33.96 5.20
C TRP A 79 30.29 34.36 3.86
N LEU A 80 30.08 35.61 3.44
CA LEU A 80 30.73 36.20 2.26
C LEU A 80 32.23 36.39 2.49
N ALA A 81 32.60 36.86 3.69
CA ALA A 81 34.00 37.01 4.10
C ALA A 81 34.78 35.67 4.08
N VAL A 82 34.12 34.53 4.37
CA VAL A 82 34.73 33.19 4.25
C VAL A 82 34.94 32.77 2.79
N GLY A 83 34.08 33.24 1.88
CA GLY A 83 34.22 33.03 0.44
C GLY A 83 35.39 33.82 -0.16
N ASP A 84 35.62 35.05 0.30
CA ASP A 84 36.68 35.92 -0.22
C ASP A 84 38.10 35.49 0.19
N VAL A 85 38.22 34.75 1.29
CA VAL A 85 39.51 34.23 1.80
C VAL A 85 39.94 32.94 1.09
N VAL A 86 39.02 32.22 0.44
CA VAL A 86 39.29 30.93 -0.21
C VAL A 86 39.37 31.12 -1.73
N PRO A 87 40.51 30.82 -2.40
CA PRO A 87 40.60 30.91 -3.85
C PRO A 87 39.59 29.97 -4.51
N GLY A 88 38.61 30.55 -5.19
CA GLY A 88 37.47 29.86 -5.81
C GLY A 88 36.11 30.10 -5.13
N GLY A 89 36.06 30.84 -4.02
CA GLY A 89 34.83 31.34 -3.43
C GLY A 89 34.05 30.33 -2.57
N PHE A 90 32.86 30.75 -2.12
CA PHE A 90 31.96 29.97 -1.27
C PHE A 90 31.53 28.62 -1.89
N SER A 91 31.56 28.50 -3.21
CA SER A 91 31.28 27.25 -3.94
C SER A 91 32.30 26.14 -3.66
N VAL A 92 33.58 26.48 -3.46
CA VAL A 92 34.64 25.53 -3.10
C VAL A 92 34.47 25.06 -1.66
N VAL A 93 34.07 25.94 -0.75
CA VAL A 93 33.76 25.60 0.65
C VAL A 93 32.56 24.64 0.72
N LEU A 94 31.49 24.93 -0.02
CA LEU A 94 30.35 24.01 -0.16
C LEU A 94 30.76 22.65 -0.76
N GLY A 95 31.65 22.66 -1.76
CA GLY A 95 32.20 21.45 -2.35
C GLY A 95 32.99 20.62 -1.33
N ALA A 96 33.86 21.26 -0.55
CA ALA A 96 34.66 20.61 0.50
C ALA A 96 33.78 20.04 1.63
N VAL A 97 32.77 20.79 2.08
CA VAL A 97 31.79 20.30 3.06
C VAL A 97 30.98 19.14 2.49
N GLY A 98 30.55 19.21 1.23
CA GLY A 98 29.86 18.12 0.55
C GLY A 98 30.72 16.85 0.47
N ILE A 99 32.01 16.99 0.13
CA ILE A 99 32.98 15.90 0.12
C ILE A 99 33.17 15.32 1.52
N ALA A 100 33.33 16.17 2.55
CA ALA A 100 33.47 15.73 3.94
C ALA A 100 32.24 14.97 4.43
N VAL A 101 31.03 15.44 4.12
CA VAL A 101 29.78 14.74 4.42
C VAL A 101 29.69 13.42 3.67
N ALA A 102 30.10 13.37 2.41
CA ALA A 102 30.12 12.13 1.62
C ALA A 102 31.12 11.11 2.18
N ILE A 103 32.32 11.53 2.59
CA ILE A 103 33.32 10.67 3.23
C ILE A 103 32.80 10.16 4.58
N PHE A 104 32.23 11.05 5.39
CA PHE A 104 31.63 10.68 6.68
C PHE A 104 30.50 9.65 6.49
N ALA A 105 29.61 9.89 5.53
CA ALA A 105 28.55 8.97 5.15
C ALA A 105 29.09 7.61 4.70
N PHE A 106 30.14 7.62 3.88
CA PHE A 106 30.77 6.43 3.36
C PHE A 106 31.39 5.59 4.48
N VAL A 107 32.22 6.20 5.34
CA VAL A 107 32.90 5.50 6.44
C VAL A 107 31.91 4.95 7.47
N PHE A 108 30.93 5.76 7.90
CA PHE A 108 29.93 5.29 8.86
C PHE A 108 28.92 4.32 8.23
N GLY A 109 28.57 4.50 6.96
CA GLY A 109 27.72 3.58 6.21
C GLY A 109 28.37 2.20 6.10
N LEU A 110 29.67 2.14 5.75
CA LEU A 110 30.43 0.89 5.72
C LEU A 110 30.56 0.25 7.11
N ARG A 111 30.77 1.05 8.17
CA ARG A 111 30.78 0.52 9.55
C ARG A 111 29.42 0.00 9.99
N ALA A 112 28.32 0.60 9.52
CA ALA A 112 26.97 0.10 9.77
C ALA A 112 26.67 -1.20 9.01
N LEU A 113 27.40 -1.47 7.92
CA LEU A 113 27.34 -2.73 7.16
C LEU A 113 28.25 -3.83 7.73
N SER A 114 28.96 -3.59 8.84
CA SER A 114 29.82 -4.61 9.44
C SER A 114 29.01 -5.83 9.90
N GLY A 115 29.59 -7.03 9.77
CA GLY A 115 28.92 -8.30 10.08
C GLY A 115 28.30 -8.33 11.49
N ASP A 116 29.02 -7.81 12.49
CA ASP A 116 28.54 -7.74 13.87
C ASP A 116 27.31 -6.84 14.03
N HIS A 117 27.25 -5.73 13.29
CA HIS A 117 26.10 -4.84 13.29
C HIS A 117 24.91 -5.52 12.60
N LEU A 118 25.13 -6.19 11.46
CA LEU A 118 24.10 -6.93 10.74
C LEU A 118 23.52 -8.08 11.57
N ILE A 119 24.34 -8.82 12.33
CA ILE A 119 23.89 -9.89 13.22
C ILE A 119 23.04 -9.33 14.36
N ARG A 120 23.49 -8.23 14.99
CA ARG A 120 22.78 -7.59 16.09
C ARG A 120 21.46 -6.95 15.61
N VAL A 121 21.44 -6.33 14.44
CA VAL A 121 20.23 -5.79 13.80
C VAL A 121 19.30 -6.92 13.37
N SER A 122 19.83 -8.01 12.79
CA SER A 122 19.04 -9.19 12.43
C SER A 122 18.36 -9.81 13.65
N GLY A 123 19.10 -9.98 14.76
CA GLY A 123 18.53 -10.43 16.03
C GLY A 123 17.46 -9.48 16.59
N LEU A 124 17.64 -8.16 16.43
CA LEU A 124 16.64 -7.15 16.81
C LEU A 124 15.43 -7.08 15.85
N MET A 125 15.61 -7.47 14.59
CA MET A 125 14.54 -7.53 13.58
C MET A 125 13.71 -8.80 13.70
N HIS A 126 14.35 -9.94 14.03
CA HIS A 126 13.74 -11.25 14.22
C HIS A 126 13.26 -11.51 15.65
N SER A 127 13.76 -10.78 16.65
CA SER A 127 13.21 -10.87 18.00
C SER A 127 11.79 -10.34 18.02
N GLY A 128 10.85 -11.28 18.10
CA GLY A 128 9.43 -11.03 18.24
C GLY A 128 9.20 -10.04 19.37
N SER A 129 8.40 -9.03 19.10
CA SER A 129 8.11 -7.99 20.05
C SER A 129 7.40 -8.62 21.26
N ARG A 130 8.00 -8.63 22.47
CA ARG A 130 7.29 -9.08 23.69
C ARG A 130 5.96 -8.32 23.79
N VAL A 131 4.86 -9.05 23.76
CA VAL A 131 3.52 -8.50 23.65
C VAL A 131 3.10 -8.02 25.04
N ARG A 132 3.01 -6.70 25.21
CA ARG A 132 2.14 -6.16 26.25
C ARG A 132 0.72 -6.35 25.74
N ARG A 133 -0.02 -7.29 26.34
CA ARG A 133 -1.41 -7.61 26.03
C ARG A 133 -2.26 -6.38 26.37
N ARG A 134 -2.27 -5.39 25.48
CA ARG A 134 -3.20 -4.27 25.59
C ARG A 134 -4.55 -4.88 25.25
N GLU A 135 -5.47 -4.91 26.21
CA GLU A 135 -6.88 -5.17 25.96
C GLU A 135 -7.40 -4.10 25.01
N ARG A 136 -7.17 -4.32 23.71
CA ARG A 136 -7.73 -3.48 22.68
C ARG A 136 -9.23 -3.71 22.77
N ARG A 137 -9.98 -2.64 23.04
CA ARG A 137 -11.45 -2.63 22.96
C ARG A 137 -11.85 -3.42 21.71
N ARG A 138 -12.39 -4.64 21.91
CA ARG A 138 -12.83 -5.49 20.81
C ARG A 138 -13.80 -4.67 19.97
N TRP A 139 -13.54 -4.58 18.67
CA TRP A 139 -14.49 -3.94 17.77
C TRP A 139 -15.84 -4.62 17.94
N LYS A 140 -16.88 -3.84 18.26
CA LYS A 140 -18.23 -4.36 18.55
C LYS A 140 -18.93 -4.96 17.32
N VAL A 141 -18.25 -5.00 16.17
CA VAL A 141 -18.73 -5.58 14.91
C VAL A 141 -18.65 -7.12 14.93
N GLY A 142 -17.69 -7.70 15.67
CA GLY A 142 -17.49 -9.17 15.71
C GLY A 142 -18.75 -10.01 16.05
N PRO A 143 -19.57 -9.63 17.05
CA PRO A 143 -20.84 -10.29 17.32
C PRO A 143 -21.87 -10.22 16.18
N TRP A 144 -21.87 -9.14 15.40
CA TRP A 144 -22.76 -9.02 14.23
C TRP A 144 -22.30 -9.94 13.10
N ILE A 145 -20.99 -10.03 12.86
CA ILE A 145 -20.42 -10.98 11.89
C ILE A 145 -20.75 -12.42 12.26
N ALA A 146 -20.67 -12.76 13.55
CA ALA A 146 -21.08 -14.09 14.02
C ALA A 146 -22.52 -14.43 13.65
N ARG A 147 -23.44 -13.45 13.68
CA ARG A 147 -24.84 -13.67 13.32
C ARG A 147 -25.05 -13.80 11.81
N PHE A 148 -24.34 -13.01 11.01
CA PHE A 148 -24.60 -12.94 9.57
C PHE A 148 -23.76 -13.89 8.71
N ALA A 149 -22.58 -14.32 9.18
CA ALA A 149 -21.60 -14.99 8.34
C ALA A 149 -21.17 -16.39 8.84
N GLY A 150 -21.90 -16.98 9.80
CA GLY A 150 -21.74 -18.40 10.16
C GLY A 150 -21.22 -18.69 11.57
N GLY A 151 -21.59 -17.90 12.58
CA GLY A 151 -21.32 -18.19 13.98
C GLY A 151 -19.93 -17.78 14.48
N GLN A 152 -19.46 -18.42 15.55
CA GLN A 152 -18.21 -18.03 16.23
C GLN A 152 -16.97 -18.22 15.35
N ALA A 153 -16.95 -19.24 14.48
CA ALA A 153 -15.84 -19.46 13.56
C ALA A 153 -15.67 -18.31 12.55
N SER A 154 -16.78 -17.73 12.07
CA SER A 154 -16.74 -16.53 11.22
C SER A 154 -16.20 -15.31 11.96
N ARG A 155 -16.66 -15.10 13.19
CA ARG A 155 -16.07 -14.06 14.05
C ARG A 155 -14.58 -14.26 14.26
N ALA A 156 -14.13 -15.51 14.46
CA ALA A 156 -12.71 -15.80 14.61
C ALA A 156 -11.91 -15.43 13.36
N GLY A 157 -12.41 -15.75 12.16
CA GLY A 157 -11.78 -15.33 10.90
C GLY A 157 -11.68 -13.81 10.73
N PHE A 158 -12.77 -13.10 11.04
CA PHE A 158 -12.81 -11.64 11.05
C PHE A 158 -11.79 -11.04 12.03
N ASP A 159 -11.85 -11.45 13.29
CA ASP A 159 -10.99 -10.92 14.37
C ASP A 159 -9.51 -11.28 14.14
N TYR A 160 -9.23 -12.48 13.61
CA TYR A 160 -7.90 -12.95 13.26
C TYR A 160 -7.27 -12.06 12.20
N VAL A 161 -7.91 -11.91 11.03
CA VAL A 161 -7.35 -11.12 9.93
C VAL A 161 -7.28 -9.64 10.31
N CYS A 162 -8.28 -9.09 10.98
CA CYS A 162 -8.25 -7.70 11.44
C CYS A 162 -7.08 -7.44 12.40
N SER A 163 -6.81 -8.37 13.32
CA SER A 163 -5.70 -8.26 14.26
C SER A 163 -4.36 -8.40 13.54
N MET A 164 -4.24 -9.34 12.62
CA MET A 164 -3.01 -9.61 11.88
C MET A 164 -2.67 -8.50 10.90
N MET A 165 -3.63 -7.95 10.14
CA MET A 165 -3.39 -6.80 9.24
C MET A 165 -2.81 -5.58 9.99
N LEU A 166 -3.19 -5.39 11.25
CA LEU A 166 -2.70 -4.29 12.08
C LEU A 166 -1.41 -4.61 12.83
N ARG A 167 -1.12 -5.90 13.07
CA ARG A 167 0.03 -6.34 13.87
C ARG A 167 1.22 -6.72 12.99
N ASP A 168 0.98 -7.42 11.90
CA ASP A 168 2.03 -7.97 11.06
C ASP A 168 2.79 -6.84 10.35
N TRP A 169 4.10 -6.84 10.58
CA TRP A 169 4.98 -5.80 10.07
C TRP A 169 5.17 -5.89 8.55
N GLN A 170 5.25 -7.10 7.98
CA GLN A 170 5.49 -7.29 6.55
C GLN A 170 4.28 -6.81 5.74
N PHE A 171 3.08 -7.23 6.15
CA PHE A 171 1.83 -6.79 5.55
C PHE A 171 1.71 -5.27 5.59
N ARG A 172 1.91 -4.65 6.77
CA ARG A 172 1.84 -3.19 6.92
C ARG A 172 2.85 -2.47 6.07
N ARG A 173 4.09 -2.95 6.03
CA ARG A 173 5.15 -2.37 5.20
C ARG A 173 4.75 -2.41 3.72
N ASN A 174 4.31 -3.55 3.20
CA ASN A 174 3.93 -3.69 1.80
C ASN A 174 2.72 -2.82 1.44
N MET A 175 1.72 -2.75 2.33
CA MET A 175 0.59 -1.84 2.16
C MET A 175 1.01 -0.37 2.17
N MET A 176 1.90 0.04 3.09
CA MET A 176 2.39 1.43 3.21
C MET A 176 3.30 1.86 2.05
N VAL A 177 4.13 0.95 1.55
CA VAL A 177 5.11 1.27 0.50
C VAL A 177 4.46 1.22 -0.88
N THR A 178 3.57 0.26 -1.13
CA THR A 178 3.03 0.03 -2.48
C THR A 178 1.60 0.53 -2.62
N SER A 179 0.67 0.05 -1.78
CA SER A 179 -0.76 0.21 -2.05
C SER A 179 -1.33 1.56 -1.64
N ILE A 180 -1.00 2.01 -0.42
CA ILE A 180 -1.50 3.27 0.14
C ILE A 180 -1.08 4.47 -0.72
N PRO A 181 0.19 4.61 -1.15
CA PRO A 181 0.60 5.77 -1.93
C PRO A 181 -0.09 5.80 -3.30
N ILE A 182 -0.16 4.67 -4.00
CA ILE A 182 -0.80 4.60 -5.33
C ILE A 182 -2.26 5.04 -5.24
N VAL A 183 -3.01 4.51 -4.26
CA VAL A 183 -4.42 4.87 -4.10
C VAL A 183 -4.57 6.32 -3.64
N PHE A 184 -3.74 6.79 -2.72
CA PHE A 184 -3.75 8.18 -2.26
C PHE A 184 -3.48 9.16 -3.43
N PHE A 185 -2.49 8.88 -4.26
CA PHE A 185 -2.20 9.69 -5.45
C PHE A 185 -3.28 9.58 -6.51
N GLY A 186 -3.82 8.39 -6.76
CA GLY A 186 -4.94 8.20 -7.67
C GLY A 186 -6.14 9.05 -7.25
N VAL A 187 -6.49 9.04 -5.96
CA VAL A 187 -7.56 9.87 -5.40
C VAL A 187 -7.25 11.36 -5.60
N ILE A 188 -6.03 11.83 -5.31
CA ILE A 188 -5.62 13.23 -5.55
C ILE A 188 -5.79 13.62 -7.02
N ILE A 189 -5.39 12.74 -7.94
CA ILE A 189 -5.53 12.99 -9.38
C ILE A 189 -7.01 13.14 -9.76
N ILE A 190 -7.89 12.26 -9.27
CA ILE A 190 -9.34 12.39 -9.52
C ILE A 190 -9.86 13.71 -8.95
N PHE A 191 -9.50 14.06 -7.70
CA PHE A 191 -9.89 15.34 -7.10
C PHE A 191 -9.45 16.55 -7.91
N ARG A 192 -8.27 16.50 -8.53
CA ARG A 192 -7.70 17.63 -9.26
C ARG A 192 -8.15 17.71 -10.72
N SER A 193 -8.44 16.58 -11.34
CA SER A 193 -8.69 16.47 -12.79
C SER A 193 -10.18 16.49 -13.16
N GLY A 194 -11.10 16.71 -12.21
CA GLY A 194 -12.53 16.82 -12.50
C GLY A 194 -13.40 15.89 -11.64
N TRP A 195 -13.27 15.97 -10.31
CA TRP A 195 -14.16 15.24 -9.39
C TRP A 195 -15.61 15.74 -9.44
N GLY A 196 -15.81 17.01 -9.77
CA GLY A 196 -17.14 17.61 -9.91
C GLY A 196 -17.91 17.14 -11.14
N ASP A 197 -17.23 16.51 -12.10
CA ASP A 197 -17.84 16.11 -13.36
C ASP A 197 -18.56 14.77 -13.19
N SER A 198 -19.86 14.76 -13.52
CA SER A 198 -20.66 13.53 -13.49
C SER A 198 -20.22 12.59 -14.61
N PRO A 199 -20.13 11.27 -14.36
CA PRO A 199 -19.81 10.30 -15.41
C PRO A 199 -20.94 10.14 -16.44
N PHE A 200 -22.12 10.73 -16.17
CA PHE A 200 -23.27 10.72 -17.07
C PHE A 200 -23.28 11.90 -18.05
N ASP A 201 -22.46 12.93 -17.79
CA ASP A 201 -22.37 14.12 -18.63
C ASP A 201 -21.52 13.89 -19.90
N PRO A 202 -21.68 14.73 -20.94
CA PRO A 202 -20.84 14.68 -22.13
C PRO A 202 -19.37 14.99 -21.80
N GLY A 203 -18.53 13.97 -21.72
CA GLY A 203 -17.10 14.15 -21.48
C GLY A 203 -16.47 12.92 -20.84
N PHE A 204 -15.16 12.97 -20.62
CA PHE A 204 -14.46 11.95 -19.85
C PHE A 204 -14.35 12.39 -18.40
N ALA A 205 -15.08 11.72 -17.50
CA ALA A 205 -14.97 11.96 -16.07
C ALA A 205 -13.89 11.07 -15.44
N PHE A 206 -12.91 11.67 -14.76
CA PHE A 206 -11.85 10.93 -14.06
C PHE A 206 -12.39 10.03 -12.94
N ILE A 207 -13.63 10.24 -12.51
CA ILE A 207 -14.28 9.39 -11.49
C ILE A 207 -14.43 7.93 -11.95
N HIS A 208 -14.42 7.64 -13.25
CA HIS A 208 -14.38 6.26 -13.79
C HIS A 208 -13.21 5.43 -13.25
N PHE A 209 -12.11 6.07 -12.84
CA PHE A 209 -10.99 5.35 -12.20
C PHE A 209 -11.28 4.89 -10.77
N LEU A 210 -12.26 5.47 -10.08
CA LEU A 210 -12.49 5.24 -8.64
C LEU A 210 -12.73 3.76 -8.28
N PRO A 211 -13.64 3.02 -8.96
CA PRO A 211 -13.88 1.61 -8.64
C PRO A 211 -12.61 0.76 -8.83
N HIS A 212 -11.76 1.16 -9.77
CA HIS A 212 -10.50 0.49 -10.09
C HIS A 212 -9.36 0.87 -9.13
N LEU A 213 -9.39 2.05 -8.52
CA LEU A 213 -8.47 2.35 -7.42
C LEU A 213 -8.81 1.51 -6.19
N PHE A 214 -10.09 1.34 -5.88
CA PHE A 214 -10.54 0.42 -4.83
C PHE A 214 -10.21 -1.03 -5.17
N GLY A 215 -10.46 -1.45 -6.42
CA GLY A 215 -10.07 -2.76 -6.92
C GLY A 215 -8.59 -3.06 -6.72
N LEU A 216 -7.71 -2.09 -6.98
CA LEU A 216 -6.27 -2.27 -6.81
C LEU A 216 -5.90 -2.46 -5.34
N MET A 217 -6.50 -1.66 -4.44
CA MET A 217 -6.33 -1.82 -3.00
C MET A 217 -6.75 -3.22 -2.55
N ILE A 218 -7.88 -3.71 -3.07
CA ILE A 218 -8.43 -5.02 -2.74
C ILE A 218 -7.51 -6.16 -3.21
N VAL A 219 -7.12 -6.13 -4.48
CA VAL A 219 -6.23 -7.13 -5.08
C VAL A 219 -4.90 -7.18 -4.34
N ASN A 220 -4.29 -6.02 -4.09
CA ASN A 220 -3.04 -5.96 -3.33
C ASN A 220 -3.21 -6.45 -1.88
N THR A 221 -4.31 -6.08 -1.22
CA THR A 221 -4.59 -6.57 0.13
C THR A 221 -4.65 -8.10 0.17
N CYS A 222 -5.38 -8.71 -0.77
CA CYS A 222 -5.51 -10.16 -0.86
C CYS A 222 -4.16 -10.82 -1.20
N TRP A 223 -3.40 -10.24 -2.13
CA TRP A 223 -2.05 -10.69 -2.48
C TRP A 223 -1.11 -10.67 -1.27
N PHE A 224 -1.14 -9.60 -0.47
CA PHE A 224 -0.33 -9.49 0.74
C PHE A 224 -0.81 -10.39 1.87
N LEU A 225 -2.10 -10.75 1.89
CA LEU A 225 -2.72 -11.47 2.99
C LEU A 225 -2.16 -12.87 3.22
N ALA A 226 -1.67 -13.57 2.19
CA ALA A 226 -1.17 -14.94 2.35
C ALA A 226 0.15 -15.01 3.15
N TYR A 227 0.87 -13.89 3.29
CA TYR A 227 2.23 -13.89 3.82
C TYR A 227 2.37 -13.07 5.10
N GLY A 228 3.18 -13.56 6.03
CA GLY A 228 3.39 -12.89 7.32
C GLY A 228 4.72 -13.25 7.97
N ASN A 229 5.12 -12.46 8.97
CA ASN A 229 6.32 -12.76 9.78
C ASN A 229 6.08 -13.93 10.74
N ASP A 230 4.87 -14.02 11.28
CA ASP A 230 4.48 -15.02 12.29
C ASP A 230 3.86 -16.27 11.64
N TYR A 231 4.34 -16.68 10.45
CA TYR A 231 3.73 -17.78 9.68
C TYR A 231 3.74 -19.12 10.43
N LYS A 232 4.69 -19.33 11.35
CA LYS A 232 4.71 -20.54 12.19
C LYS A 232 3.45 -20.68 13.05
N GLY A 233 2.75 -19.60 13.37
CA GLY A 233 1.54 -19.61 14.21
C GLY A 233 0.34 -20.34 13.60
N ILE A 234 0.39 -20.73 12.33
CA ILE A 234 -0.69 -21.48 11.66
C ILE A 234 -0.99 -22.81 12.34
N TRP A 235 -0.03 -23.44 13.01
CA TRP A 235 -0.27 -24.74 13.68
C TRP A 235 -1.49 -24.68 14.62
N SER A 236 -1.81 -23.52 15.17
CA SER A 236 -3.01 -23.32 16.00
C SER A 236 -4.34 -23.52 15.24
N LEU A 237 -4.32 -23.46 13.92
CA LEU A 237 -5.48 -23.73 13.05
C LEU A 237 -5.56 -25.19 12.60
N SER A 238 -4.51 -26.01 12.78
CA SER A 238 -4.55 -27.43 12.42
C SER A 238 -5.36 -28.27 13.40
N ILE A 239 -5.64 -27.75 14.59
CA ILE A 239 -6.53 -28.35 15.61
C ILE A 239 -8.01 -27.97 15.40
N VAL A 240 -8.31 -27.09 14.44
CA VAL A 240 -9.66 -26.62 14.18
C VAL A 240 -10.41 -27.66 13.34
N PRO A 241 -11.64 -28.05 13.71
CA PRO A 241 -12.42 -29.00 12.92
C PRO A 241 -12.75 -28.43 11.54
N ASP A 242 -12.73 -29.29 10.52
CA ASP A 242 -12.95 -28.92 9.12
C ASP A 242 -14.26 -28.18 8.87
N SER A 243 -15.30 -28.50 9.65
CA SER A 243 -16.62 -27.86 9.56
C SER A 243 -16.58 -26.37 9.91
N SER A 244 -15.58 -25.91 10.66
CA SER A 244 -15.41 -24.51 11.08
C SER A 244 -14.65 -23.66 10.05
N LEU A 245 -14.00 -24.27 9.05
CA LEU A 245 -13.19 -23.54 8.07
C LEU A 245 -14.04 -22.73 7.09
N ARG A 246 -15.20 -23.25 6.67
CA ARG A 246 -16.09 -22.51 5.76
C ARG A 246 -16.63 -21.22 6.41
N PRO A 247 -17.21 -21.25 7.62
CA PRO A 247 -17.58 -20.02 8.31
C PRO A 247 -16.39 -19.08 8.57
N PHE A 248 -15.21 -19.63 8.93
CA PHE A 248 -14.00 -18.82 9.10
C PHE A 248 -13.65 -18.02 7.85
N VAL A 249 -13.66 -18.66 6.68
CA VAL A 249 -13.44 -18.01 5.37
C VAL A 249 -14.48 -16.93 5.09
N MET A 250 -15.75 -17.18 5.43
CA MET A 250 -16.80 -16.15 5.32
C MET A 250 -16.53 -14.95 6.21
N GLY A 251 -15.96 -15.17 7.40
CA GLY A 251 -15.50 -14.10 8.29
C GLY A 251 -14.38 -13.24 7.70
N VAL A 252 -13.40 -13.88 7.05
CA VAL A 252 -12.33 -13.18 6.32
C VAL A 252 -12.90 -12.34 5.19
N HIS A 253 -13.77 -12.93 4.36
CA HIS A 253 -14.44 -12.18 3.29
C HIS A 253 -15.27 -11.02 3.83
N ALA A 254 -16.04 -11.22 4.90
CA ALA A 254 -16.84 -10.15 5.50
C ALA A 254 -15.99 -8.98 5.98
N LEU A 255 -14.84 -9.24 6.60
CA LEU A 255 -13.89 -8.18 6.97
C LEU A 255 -13.44 -7.38 5.75
N LEU A 256 -12.94 -8.07 4.72
CA LEU A 256 -12.39 -7.44 3.52
C LEU A 256 -13.47 -6.65 2.77
N TRP A 257 -14.67 -7.22 2.65
CA TRP A 257 -15.81 -6.56 2.00
C TRP A 257 -16.24 -5.30 2.76
N ILE A 258 -16.39 -5.38 4.09
CA ILE A 258 -16.76 -4.20 4.89
C ILE A 258 -15.68 -3.12 4.80
N MET A 259 -14.41 -3.48 5.03
CA MET A 259 -13.33 -2.50 5.12
C MET A 259 -12.92 -1.90 3.76
N LEU A 260 -12.95 -2.69 2.69
CA LEU A 260 -12.38 -2.28 1.39
C LEU A 260 -13.44 -1.98 0.34
N VAL A 261 -14.68 -2.46 0.51
CA VAL A 261 -15.78 -2.19 -0.42
C VAL A 261 -16.78 -1.24 0.22
N VAL A 262 -17.42 -1.63 1.32
CA VAL A 262 -18.54 -0.86 1.91
C VAL A 262 -18.10 0.49 2.43
N VAL A 263 -17.12 0.51 3.34
CA VAL A 263 -16.72 1.76 4.00
C VAL A 263 -16.23 2.80 2.99
N PRO A 264 -15.34 2.50 2.04
CA PRO A 264 -14.91 3.47 1.04
C PRO A 264 -16.05 3.96 0.15
N ASN A 265 -16.92 3.07 -0.34
CA ASN A 265 -18.03 3.46 -1.21
C ASN A 265 -19.09 4.28 -0.47
N VAL A 266 -19.37 3.98 0.80
CA VAL A 266 -20.29 4.79 1.64
C VAL A 266 -19.73 6.19 1.86
N VAL A 267 -18.43 6.30 2.19
CA VAL A 267 -17.77 7.61 2.33
C VAL A 267 -17.84 8.38 1.01
N CYS A 268 -17.51 7.73 -0.12
CA CYS A 268 -17.60 8.36 -1.43
C CYS A 268 -19.03 8.75 -1.79
N LEU A 269 -20.05 7.98 -1.43
CA LEU A 269 -21.45 8.34 -1.66
C LEU A 269 -21.78 9.68 -1.03
N PHE A 270 -21.45 9.88 0.25
CA PHE A 270 -21.69 11.16 0.93
C PHE A 270 -20.96 12.32 0.24
N VAL A 271 -19.72 12.10 -0.18
CA VAL A 271 -18.92 13.12 -0.87
C VAL A 271 -19.48 13.42 -2.27
N LEU A 272 -19.92 12.41 -3.02
CA LEU A 272 -20.43 12.55 -4.38
C LEU A 272 -21.83 13.18 -4.41
N VAL A 273 -22.72 12.79 -3.50
CA VAL A 273 -24.03 13.43 -3.34
C VAL A 273 -23.85 14.91 -3.04
N TRP A 274 -22.87 15.25 -2.20
CA TRP A 274 -22.52 16.64 -1.90
C TRP A 274 -21.95 17.39 -3.10
N SER A 275 -21.06 16.76 -3.88
CA SER A 275 -20.38 17.44 -5.00
C SER A 275 -21.24 17.60 -6.24
N TRP A 276 -22.06 16.61 -6.58
CA TRP A 276 -22.85 16.61 -7.82
C TRP A 276 -24.25 17.21 -7.63
N GLY A 277 -24.73 17.35 -6.39
CA GLY A 277 -26.07 17.87 -6.07
C GLY A 277 -27.22 16.93 -6.46
N VAL A 278 -26.96 15.97 -7.35
CA VAL A 278 -27.92 14.99 -7.87
C VAL A 278 -27.67 13.64 -7.21
N TRP A 279 -28.49 13.32 -6.20
CA TRP A 279 -28.27 12.13 -5.37
C TRP A 279 -28.34 10.80 -6.14
N TRP A 280 -29.16 10.74 -7.19
CA TRP A 280 -29.40 9.50 -7.92
C TRP A 280 -28.22 9.13 -8.84
N GLU A 281 -27.53 10.10 -9.45
CA GLU A 281 -26.31 9.86 -10.23
C GLU A 281 -25.21 9.27 -9.36
N ALA A 282 -24.99 9.88 -8.19
CA ALA A 282 -24.06 9.38 -7.18
C ALA A 282 -24.45 7.96 -6.73
N ALA A 283 -25.74 7.70 -6.51
CA ALA A 283 -26.23 6.39 -6.10
C ALA A 283 -25.97 5.31 -7.17
N PHE A 284 -26.28 5.56 -8.44
CA PHE A 284 -26.03 4.60 -9.52
C PHE A 284 -24.54 4.34 -9.73
N PHE A 285 -23.73 5.40 -9.73
CA PHE A 285 -22.28 5.26 -9.84
C PHE A 285 -21.70 4.46 -8.67
N ILE A 286 -22.12 4.74 -7.44
CA ILE A 286 -21.67 3.99 -6.26
C ILE A 286 -22.19 2.55 -6.24
N ALA A 287 -23.41 2.29 -6.73
CA ALA A 287 -23.92 0.92 -6.87
C ALA A 287 -23.04 0.11 -7.84
N TYR A 288 -22.73 0.69 -9.01
CA TYR A 288 -21.78 0.10 -9.94
C TYR A 288 -20.39 -0.10 -9.31
N SER A 289 -19.86 0.93 -8.65
CA SER A 289 -18.55 0.89 -7.99
C SER A 289 -18.47 -0.21 -6.92
N THR A 290 -19.53 -0.38 -6.13
CA THR A 290 -19.64 -1.42 -5.10
C THR A 290 -19.61 -2.80 -5.72
N VAL A 291 -20.32 -2.99 -6.83
CA VAL A 291 -20.35 -4.26 -7.57
C VAL A 291 -18.99 -4.55 -8.22
N ALA A 292 -18.38 -3.57 -8.88
CA ALA A 292 -17.04 -3.71 -9.47
C ALA A 292 -15.97 -4.00 -8.41
N ALA A 293 -15.97 -3.28 -7.29
CA ALA A 293 -15.08 -3.54 -6.16
C ALA A 293 -15.31 -4.94 -5.56
N SER A 294 -16.56 -5.40 -5.49
CA SER A 294 -16.88 -6.76 -5.05
C SER A 294 -16.37 -7.82 -6.04
N LEU A 295 -16.42 -7.56 -7.36
CA LEU A 295 -15.79 -8.42 -8.37
C LEU A 295 -14.29 -8.55 -8.13
N TYR A 296 -13.60 -7.41 -7.91
CA TYR A 296 -12.19 -7.39 -7.57
C TYR A 296 -11.88 -8.17 -6.29
N LEU A 297 -12.76 -8.12 -5.29
CA LEU A 297 -12.62 -8.94 -4.09
C LEU A 297 -12.77 -10.42 -4.40
N GLY A 298 -13.75 -10.81 -5.22
CA GLY A 298 -13.90 -12.18 -5.68
C GLY A 298 -12.63 -12.71 -6.35
N VAL A 299 -12.06 -11.94 -7.29
CA VAL A 299 -10.77 -12.28 -7.94
C VAL A 299 -9.63 -12.31 -6.92
N GLY A 300 -9.54 -11.29 -6.07
CA GLY A 300 -8.49 -11.17 -5.05
C GLY A 300 -8.47 -12.34 -4.08
N LEU A 301 -9.63 -12.86 -3.68
CA LEU A 301 -9.71 -14.06 -2.84
C LEU A 301 -9.05 -15.29 -3.47
N LYS A 302 -9.02 -15.41 -4.82
CA LYS A 302 -8.30 -16.50 -5.50
C LYS A 302 -6.78 -16.40 -5.28
N MET A 303 -6.28 -15.19 -5.11
CA MET A 303 -4.86 -14.92 -4.87
C MET A 303 -4.43 -15.19 -3.42
N ILE A 304 -5.37 -15.36 -2.49
CA ILE A 304 -5.04 -15.80 -1.13
C ILE A 304 -4.72 -17.29 -1.20
N ASP A 305 -3.44 -17.58 -1.15
CA ASP A 305 -2.91 -18.93 -1.22
C ASP A 305 -2.79 -19.53 0.20
N GLY A 306 -3.85 -20.23 0.62
CA GLY A 306 -3.92 -20.93 1.90
C GLY A 306 -4.29 -20.01 3.06
N VAL A 307 -3.85 -20.34 4.27
CA VAL A 307 -4.15 -19.60 5.50
C VAL A 307 -3.58 -18.18 5.42
N PRO A 308 -4.37 -17.13 5.73
CA PRO A 308 -3.86 -15.76 5.82
C PRO A 308 -2.67 -15.67 6.79
N PHE A 309 -1.63 -14.95 6.38
CA PHE A 309 -0.35 -14.77 7.09
C PHE A 309 0.40 -16.08 7.30
N GLY A 310 0.04 -17.10 6.53
CA GLY A 310 0.51 -18.46 6.72
C GLY A 310 1.72 -18.86 5.89
N LYS A 311 2.26 -17.96 5.08
CA LYS A 311 3.43 -18.28 4.26
C LYS A 311 4.55 -17.29 4.51
N GLN A 312 5.77 -17.76 4.39
CA GLN A 312 6.92 -16.87 4.29
C GLN A 312 6.92 -16.21 2.91
N THR A 313 7.21 -14.92 2.86
CA THR A 313 7.31 -14.18 1.60
C THR A 313 8.44 -14.77 0.74
N PRO A 314 8.17 -15.26 -0.48
CA PRO A 314 9.22 -15.81 -1.34
C PRO A 314 9.99 -14.67 -2.03
N PRO A 315 11.25 -14.91 -2.45
CA PRO A 315 12.15 -13.86 -2.95
C PRO A 315 11.78 -13.33 -4.35
N ASP A 316 11.13 -14.14 -5.17
CA ASP A 316 10.65 -13.87 -6.54
C ASP A 316 9.35 -13.04 -6.59
N ARG A 317 8.64 -12.95 -5.47
CA ARG A 317 7.34 -12.27 -5.35
C ARG A 317 7.23 -10.89 -6.01
N ASN A 318 8.29 -10.09 -5.94
CA ASN A 318 8.26 -8.74 -6.50
C ASN A 318 8.15 -8.78 -8.03
N ALA A 319 8.71 -9.80 -8.68
CA ALA A 319 8.57 -10.01 -10.12
C ALA A 319 7.13 -10.41 -10.48
N ASP A 320 6.52 -11.33 -9.72
CA ASP A 320 5.12 -11.73 -9.92
C ASP A 320 4.15 -10.55 -9.77
N MET A 321 4.41 -9.69 -8.79
CA MET A 321 3.61 -8.48 -8.55
C MET A 321 3.62 -7.55 -9.76
N ILE A 322 4.75 -7.40 -10.46
CA ILE A 322 4.83 -6.58 -11.68
C ILE A 322 3.96 -7.17 -12.78
N GLY A 323 4.04 -8.48 -13.01
CA GLY A 323 3.21 -9.18 -14.01
C GLY A 323 1.72 -9.02 -13.73
N ILE A 324 1.30 -9.23 -12.48
CA ILE A 324 -0.10 -9.05 -12.06
C ILE A 324 -0.54 -7.59 -12.21
N THR A 325 0.33 -6.64 -11.85
CA THR A 325 0.01 -5.21 -11.99
C THR A 325 -0.17 -4.84 -13.46
N LEU A 326 0.64 -5.38 -14.37
CA LEU A 326 0.48 -5.12 -15.81
C LEU A 326 -0.86 -5.64 -16.34
N ILE A 327 -1.20 -6.89 -16.01
CA ILE A 327 -2.49 -7.49 -16.37
C ILE A 327 -3.64 -6.67 -15.79
N TYR A 328 -3.50 -6.24 -14.53
CA TYR A 328 -4.47 -5.38 -13.86
C TYR A 328 -4.68 -4.05 -14.61
N LEU A 329 -3.60 -3.38 -15.00
CA LEU A 329 -3.68 -2.10 -15.72
C LEU A 329 -4.35 -2.24 -17.09
N VAL A 330 -4.08 -3.33 -17.82
CA VAL A 330 -4.77 -3.64 -19.09
C VAL A 330 -6.26 -3.84 -18.85
N ALA A 331 -6.63 -4.65 -17.86
CA ALA A 331 -8.03 -4.90 -17.52
C ALA A 331 -8.77 -3.62 -17.10
N VAL A 332 -8.11 -2.74 -16.34
CA VAL A 332 -8.65 -1.43 -15.96
C VAL A 332 -8.85 -0.53 -17.17
N GLY A 333 -7.88 -0.48 -18.10
CA GLY A 333 -8.01 0.31 -19.33
C GLY A 333 -9.24 -0.12 -20.15
N ILE A 334 -9.45 -1.42 -20.31
CA ILE A 334 -10.64 -1.97 -20.98
C ILE A 334 -11.91 -1.61 -20.22
N ALA A 335 -11.94 -1.80 -18.90
CA ALA A 335 -13.11 -1.52 -18.08
C ALA A 335 -13.51 -0.04 -18.12
N ILE A 336 -12.54 0.88 -18.07
CA ILE A 336 -12.78 2.33 -18.20
C ILE A 336 -13.28 2.68 -19.60
N GLY A 337 -12.74 2.05 -20.66
CA GLY A 337 -13.25 2.23 -22.01
C GLY A 337 -14.71 1.82 -22.14
N ILE A 338 -15.09 0.69 -21.54
CA ILE A 338 -16.49 0.23 -21.47
C ILE A 338 -17.35 1.23 -20.68
N GLN A 339 -16.88 1.69 -19.52
CA GLN A 339 -17.61 2.67 -18.72
C GLN A 339 -17.84 3.97 -19.48
N TYR A 340 -16.81 4.52 -20.11
CA TYR A 340 -16.90 5.77 -20.86
C TYR A 340 -17.96 5.74 -21.96
N VAL A 341 -18.14 4.59 -22.62
CA VAL A 341 -19.17 4.42 -23.66
C VAL A 341 -20.56 4.21 -23.05
N LEU A 342 -20.67 3.36 -22.01
CA LEU A 342 -21.97 2.93 -21.47
C LEU A 342 -22.59 3.94 -20.50
N PHE A 343 -21.79 4.74 -19.79
CA PHE A 343 -22.31 5.68 -18.77
C PHE A 343 -23.09 6.85 -19.35
N ARG A 344 -23.10 7.01 -20.68
CA ARG A 344 -24.00 7.92 -21.38
C ARG A 344 -25.47 7.49 -21.34
N TRP A 345 -25.74 6.24 -20.98
CA TRP A 345 -27.08 5.66 -21.02
C TRP A 345 -27.43 5.01 -19.68
N PHE A 346 -28.41 5.56 -18.95
CA PHE A 346 -28.83 5.03 -17.65
C PHE A 346 -29.19 3.55 -17.68
N VAL A 347 -29.95 3.14 -18.71
CA VAL A 347 -30.35 1.75 -18.88
C VAL A 347 -29.13 0.84 -19.05
N ALA A 348 -28.11 1.29 -19.79
CA ALA A 348 -26.89 0.50 -19.98
C ALA A 348 -26.10 0.36 -18.68
N VAL A 349 -26.03 1.39 -17.85
CA VAL A 349 -25.37 1.32 -16.53
C VAL A 349 -26.09 0.36 -15.59
N VAL A 350 -27.44 0.36 -15.59
CA VAL A 350 -28.23 -0.59 -14.80
C VAL A 350 -27.98 -2.02 -15.26
N VAL A 351 -28.06 -2.29 -16.57
CA VAL A 351 -27.80 -3.62 -17.14
C VAL A 351 -26.37 -4.07 -16.83
N LEU A 352 -25.38 -3.19 -17.00
CA LEU A 352 -23.99 -3.48 -16.67
C LEU A 352 -23.81 -3.81 -15.18
N THR A 353 -24.42 -3.01 -14.29
CA THR A 353 -24.36 -3.23 -12.85
C THR A 353 -24.97 -4.57 -12.46
N LEU A 354 -26.11 -4.94 -13.06
CA LEU A 354 -26.75 -6.24 -12.84
C LEU A 354 -25.90 -7.40 -13.38
N ALA A 355 -25.35 -7.27 -14.59
CA ALA A 355 -24.51 -8.29 -15.21
C ALA A 355 -23.22 -8.54 -14.40
N VAL A 356 -22.51 -7.47 -14.02
CA VAL A 356 -21.32 -7.57 -13.17
C VAL A 356 -21.70 -8.06 -11.78
N GLY A 357 -22.86 -7.66 -11.25
CA GLY A 357 -23.36 -8.10 -9.94
C GLY A 357 -23.60 -9.61 -9.91
N LEU A 358 -24.27 -10.13 -10.94
CA LEU A 358 -24.51 -11.56 -11.11
C LEU A 358 -23.19 -12.33 -11.26
N GLY A 359 -22.27 -11.84 -12.09
CA GLY A 359 -20.94 -12.44 -12.26
C GLY A 359 -20.17 -12.46 -10.94
N THR A 360 -20.23 -11.37 -10.17
CA THR A 360 -19.60 -11.25 -8.85
C THR A 360 -20.18 -12.23 -7.83
N TYR A 361 -21.50 -12.45 -7.84
CA TYR A 361 -22.17 -13.39 -6.95
C TYR A 361 -21.66 -14.82 -7.19
N PHE A 362 -21.65 -15.27 -8.45
CA PHE A 362 -21.16 -16.61 -8.79
C PHE A 362 -19.67 -16.75 -8.52
N LEU A 363 -18.87 -15.75 -8.91
CA LEU A 363 -17.43 -15.75 -8.67
C LEU A 363 -17.13 -15.84 -7.17
N THR A 364 -17.75 -15.02 -6.33
CA THR A 364 -17.54 -15.03 -4.88
C THR A 364 -17.91 -16.39 -4.27
N ARG A 365 -18.98 -17.03 -4.74
CA ARG A 365 -19.39 -18.35 -4.23
C ARG A 365 -18.36 -19.44 -4.56
N ASP A 366 -17.84 -19.44 -5.78
CA ASP A 366 -16.75 -20.31 -6.22
C ASP A 366 -15.45 -20.04 -5.43
N THR A 367 -15.08 -18.76 -5.30
CA THR A 367 -13.81 -18.38 -4.67
C THR A 367 -13.77 -18.70 -3.19
N LEU A 368 -14.89 -18.58 -2.47
CA LEU A 368 -14.99 -18.98 -1.07
C LEU A 368 -14.80 -20.49 -0.88
N ALA A 369 -15.37 -21.31 -1.77
CA ALA A 369 -15.18 -22.76 -1.74
C ALA A 369 -13.72 -23.14 -2.07
N GLY A 370 -13.14 -22.52 -3.10
CA GLY A 370 -11.73 -22.72 -3.43
C GLY A 370 -10.79 -22.26 -2.32
N PHE A 371 -11.10 -21.15 -1.64
CA PHE A 371 -10.31 -20.62 -0.53
C PHE A 371 -10.32 -21.56 0.68
N GLU A 372 -11.49 -22.10 1.04
CA GLU A 372 -11.62 -23.15 2.04
C GLU A 372 -10.77 -24.37 1.69
N SER A 373 -10.81 -24.83 0.44
CA SER A 373 -10.02 -25.97 -0.02
C SER A 373 -8.52 -25.72 0.08
N ARG A 374 -8.04 -24.52 -0.28
CA ARG A 374 -6.62 -24.15 -0.16
C ARG A 374 -6.14 -24.12 1.29
N ILE A 375 -6.98 -23.62 2.21
CA ILE A 375 -6.69 -23.66 3.65
C ILE A 375 -6.55 -25.10 4.13
N ARG A 376 -7.54 -25.97 3.82
CA ARG A 376 -7.48 -27.39 4.21
C ARG A 376 -6.23 -28.07 3.68
N PHE A 377 -5.93 -27.87 2.40
CA PHE A 377 -4.76 -28.45 1.75
C PHE A 377 -3.47 -28.06 2.48
N GLN A 378 -3.28 -26.77 2.79
CA GLN A 378 -2.10 -26.30 3.51
C GLN A 378 -2.01 -26.85 4.95
N LEU A 379 -3.13 -26.90 5.67
CA LEU A 379 -3.14 -27.42 7.03
C LEU A 379 -2.78 -28.91 7.06
N ASN A 380 -3.31 -29.68 6.11
CA ASN A 380 -3.02 -31.11 6.00
C ASN A 380 -1.59 -31.41 5.52
N SER A 381 -1.02 -30.57 4.65
CA SER A 381 0.39 -30.72 4.26
C SER A 381 1.33 -30.40 5.43
N SER A 382 1.01 -29.38 6.24
CA SER A 382 1.84 -28.99 7.38
C SER A 382 1.88 -29.98 8.54
N GLN A 383 1.02 -30.99 8.56
CA GLN A 383 1.05 -32.07 9.55
C GLN A 383 2.00 -33.21 9.16
N ARG A 384 2.46 -33.25 7.90
CA ARG A 384 3.32 -34.33 7.37
C ARG A 384 4.81 -33.98 7.38
N ASP A 385 5.13 -32.69 7.52
CA ASP A 385 6.47 -32.13 7.67
C ASP A 385 6.74 -31.78 9.14
#